data_AF-A0A1B0GNT1-F1
#
_entry.id   AF-A0A1B0GNT1-F1
#
_cell.length_a   1.000
_cell.length_b   1.000
_cell.length_c   1.000
_cell.angle_alpha   90.00
_cell.angle_beta   90.00
_cell.angle_gamma   90.00
#
_symmetry.space_group_name_H-M   'P 1'
#
loop_
_entity.id
_entity.type
_entity.pdbx_description
1 polymer ?
#
loop_
_entity_poly.entity_id
_entity_poly.type
_entity_poly.pdbx_seq_one_letter_code
_entity_poly.pdbx_strand_id
1 'polypeptide(L)'
;MSAEECEEVRGLLQRHRLGLLRELEESQLVPVLVKKGVLNVVDEEVINAEVNVDRKCDGVIEAIARKGFHKFKEFCYAVETECPQFITDIINDRLNYAYLTPMLIDFTMR
;
A
#
# COMPACT_ATOMS: atom_id res chain seq x y z
N MET A 1 6.15 -13.86 12.32
CA MET A 1 5.22 -13.12 11.47
C MET A 1 3.87 -13.79 11.65
N SER A 2 2.97 -13.16 12.38
CA SER A 2 1.68 -13.77 12.73
C SER A 2 0.74 -13.64 11.53
N ALA A 3 0.01 -14.71 11.19
CA ALA A 3 -0.92 -14.70 10.06
C ALA A 3 -2.00 -13.60 10.15
N GLU A 4 -2.30 -13.16 11.37
CA GLU A 4 -3.19 -12.04 11.69
C GLU A 4 -2.74 -10.73 11.02
N GLU A 5 -1.44 -10.43 10.98
CA GLU A 5 -0.92 -9.20 10.36
C GLU A 5 -1.14 -9.18 8.84
N CYS A 6 -0.98 -10.33 8.19
CA CYS A 6 -1.19 -10.46 6.75
C CYS A 6 -2.66 -10.26 6.38
N GLU A 7 -3.59 -10.82 7.16
CA GLU A 7 -5.03 -10.63 6.94
C GLU A 7 -5.48 -9.19 7.19
N GLU A 8 -4.96 -8.53 8.24
CA GLU A 8 -5.29 -7.13 8.51
C GLU A 8 -4.84 -6.20 7.38
N VAL A 9 -3.59 -6.32 6.93
CA VAL A 9 -3.04 -5.52 5.83
C VAL A 9 -3.84 -5.75 4.54
N ARG A 10 -4.13 -7.03 4.22
CA ARG A 10 -4.92 -7.38 3.03
C ARG A 10 -6.33 -6.79 3.09
N GLY A 11 -7.01 -6.95 4.23
CA GLY A 11 -8.37 -6.45 4.42
C GLY A 11 -8.44 -4.93 4.36
N LEU A 12 -7.42 -4.24 4.87
CA LEU A 12 -7.32 -2.78 4.79
C LEU A 12 -7.15 -2.32 3.35
N LEU A 13 -6.13 -2.83 2.66
CA LEU A 13 -5.86 -2.46 1.27
C LEU A 13 -7.03 -2.81 0.34
N GLN A 14 -7.74 -3.92 0.58
CA GLN A 14 -8.94 -4.26 -0.19
C GLN A 14 -10.11 -3.29 0.02
N ARG A 15 -10.28 -2.71 1.22
CA ARG A 15 -11.32 -1.68 1.43
C ARG A 15 -11.03 -0.43 0.62
N HIS A 16 -9.75 -0.06 0.54
CA HIS A 16 -9.28 1.08 -0.24
C HIS A 16 -8.88 0.71 -1.68
N ARG A 17 -9.29 -0.47 -2.17
CA ARG A 17 -9.06 -0.95 -3.54
C ARG A 17 -9.38 0.12 -4.57
N LEU A 18 -10.51 0.83 -4.43
CA LEU A 18 -10.93 1.82 -5.42
C LEU A 18 -9.97 3.00 -5.53
N GLY A 19 -9.41 3.45 -4.40
CA GLY A 19 -8.38 4.48 -4.42
C GLY A 19 -7.07 3.95 -5.01
N LEU A 20 -6.69 2.71 -4.68
CA LEU A 20 -5.50 2.09 -5.26
C LEU A 20 -5.61 1.92 -6.78
N LEU A 21 -6.78 1.50 -7.27
CA LEU A 21 -7.06 1.36 -8.70
C LEU A 21 -6.93 2.70 -9.42
N ARG A 22 -7.52 3.75 -8.84
CA ARG A 22 -7.40 5.11 -9.39
C ARG A 22 -5.94 5.54 -9.44
N GLU A 23 -5.19 5.37 -8.36
CA GLU A 23 -3.77 5.72 -8.35
C GLU A 23 -2.93 4.82 -9.25
N LEU A 24 -3.33 3.57 -9.51
CA LEU A 24 -2.65 2.68 -10.46
C LEU A 24 -2.92 3.04 -11.92
N GLU A 25 -4.07 3.63 -12.23
CA GLU A 25 -4.42 4.13 -13.57
C GLU A 25 -3.86 5.54 -13.83
N GLU A 26 -3.96 6.43 -12.85
CA GLU A 26 -3.59 7.84 -12.97
C GLU A 26 -2.14 8.13 -12.56
N SER A 27 -1.58 7.33 -11.65
CA SER A 27 -0.22 7.50 -11.11
C SER A 27 0.64 6.28 -11.40
N GLN A 28 1.95 6.47 -11.60
CA GLN A 28 2.91 5.38 -11.87
C GLN A 28 3.27 4.64 -10.57
N LEU A 29 2.25 4.19 -9.82
CA LEU A 29 2.37 3.66 -8.47
C LEU A 29 3.26 2.40 -8.43
N VAL A 30 3.09 1.47 -9.38
CA VAL A 30 3.88 0.22 -9.42
C VAL A 30 5.39 0.51 -9.54
N PRO A 31 5.86 1.30 -10.53
CA PRO A 31 7.26 1.70 -10.62
C PRO A 31 7.80 2.36 -9.35
N VAL A 32 7.01 3.22 -8.69
CA VAL A 32 7.45 3.91 -7.48
C VAL A 32 7.55 2.95 -6.31
N LEU A 33 6.61 2.03 -6.16
CA LEU A 33 6.69 0.97 -5.17
C LEU A 33 7.91 0.07 -5.37
N VAL A 34 8.32 -0.17 -6.61
CA VAL A 34 9.55 -0.92 -6.92
C VAL A 34 10.79 -0.11 -6.59
N LYS A 35 10.80 1.17 -6.99
CA LYS A 35 11.90 2.10 -6.72
C LYS A 35 12.13 2.33 -5.23
N LYS A 36 11.05 2.38 -4.45
CA LYS A 36 11.06 2.47 -2.99
C LYS A 36 11.40 1.13 -2.33
N GLY A 37 11.50 0.06 -3.10
CA GLY A 37 11.85 -1.26 -2.62
C GLY A 37 10.71 -1.96 -1.91
N VAL A 38 9.45 -1.52 -2.04
CA VAL A 38 8.24 -2.20 -1.53
C VAL A 38 7.97 -3.45 -2.35
N LEU A 39 7.93 -3.28 -3.67
CA LEU A 39 7.81 -4.35 -4.65
C LEU A 39 9.18 -4.70 -5.21
N ASN A 40 9.36 -5.94 -5.64
CA ASN A 40 10.56 -6.34 -6.35
C ASN A 40 10.32 -6.22 -7.87
N VAL A 41 11.38 -6.21 -8.67
CA VAL A 41 11.29 -6.19 -10.14
C VAL A 41 10.45 -7.36 -10.66
N VAL A 42 10.52 -8.52 -10.00
CA VAL A 42 9.69 -9.69 -10.33
C VAL A 42 8.20 -9.42 -10.08
N ASP A 43 7.87 -8.77 -8.95
CA ASP A 43 6.49 -8.42 -8.62
C ASP A 43 5.95 -7.44 -9.67
N GLU A 44 6.76 -6.44 -10.05
CA GLU A 44 6.44 -5.48 -11.11
C GLU A 44 6.19 -6.12 -12.46
N GLU A 45 7.05 -7.04 -12.89
CA GLU A 45 6.95 -7.68 -14.19
C GLU A 45 5.65 -8.49 -14.29
N VAL A 46 5.28 -9.20 -13.21
CA VAL A 46 4.01 -9.94 -13.12
C VAL A 46 2.81 -8.99 -13.12
N ILE A 47 2.88 -7.90 -12.35
CA ILE A 47 1.80 -6.90 -12.29
C ILE A 47 1.66 -6.17 -13.63
N ASN A 48 2.76 -5.84 -14.31
CA ASN A 48 2.71 -5.15 -15.60
C ASN A 48 2.35 -6.06 -16.77
N ALA A 49 2.63 -7.37 -16.68
CA ALA A 49 2.17 -8.36 -17.63
C ALA A 49 0.64 -8.50 -17.64
N GLU A 50 -0.01 -8.12 -16.55
CA GLU A 50 -1.46 -8.17 -16.44
C GLU A 50 -2.12 -6.99 -17.19
N VAL A 51 -3.19 -7.26 -17.93
CA VAL A 51 -3.86 -6.24 -18.75
C VAL A 51 -4.91 -5.50 -17.94
N ASN A 52 -5.52 -6.18 -16.97
CA ASN A 52 -6.60 -5.62 -16.18
C ASN A 52 -6.07 -4.95 -14.90
N VAL A 53 -6.37 -3.66 -14.73
CA VAL A 53 -5.94 -2.90 -13.55
C VAL A 53 -6.51 -3.46 -12.24
N ASP A 54 -7.70 -4.07 -12.25
CA ASP A 54 -8.23 -4.80 -11.08
C ASP A 54 -7.29 -5.92 -10.63
N ARG A 55 -6.78 -6.70 -11.59
CA ARG A 55 -5.84 -7.79 -11.32
C ARG A 55 -4.46 -7.26 -10.91
N LYS A 56 -4.03 -6.14 -11.49
CA LYS A 56 -2.80 -5.44 -11.07
C LYS A 56 -2.87 -5.05 -9.59
N CYS A 57 -3.98 -4.42 -9.21
CA CYS A 57 -4.27 -4.00 -7.86
C CYS A 57 -4.27 -5.19 -6.90
N ASP A 58 -4.99 -6.27 -7.22
CA ASP A 58 -4.97 -7.49 -6.39
C ASP A 58 -3.54 -8.04 -6.22
N GLY A 59 -2.73 -8.04 -7.28
CA GLY A 59 -1.32 -8.44 -7.22
C GLY A 59 -0.48 -7.58 -6.27
N VAL A 60 -0.63 -6.25 -6.32
CA VAL A 60 0.05 -5.31 -5.39
C VAL A 60 -0.38 -5.58 -3.95
N ILE A 61 -1.69 -5.70 -3.71
CA ILE A 61 -2.25 -5.94 -2.39
C ILE A 61 -1.72 -7.25 -1.81
N GLU A 62 -1.72 -8.32 -2.61
CA GLU A 62 -1.24 -9.62 -2.19
C GLU A 62 0.27 -9.62 -1.94
N ALA A 63 1.06 -8.94 -2.76
CA ALA A 63 2.50 -8.80 -2.57
C ALA A 63 2.85 -8.08 -1.26
N ILE A 64 2.10 -7.03 -0.91
CA ILE A 64 2.27 -6.28 0.34
C ILE A 64 1.78 -7.13 1.52
N ALA A 65 0.56 -7.67 1.42
CA ALA A 65 -0.04 -8.48 2.48
C ALA A 65 0.80 -9.70 2.83
N ARG A 66 1.36 -10.40 1.83
CA ARG A 66 2.21 -11.58 2.03
C ARG A 66 3.49 -11.27 2.80
N LYS A 67 3.99 -10.02 2.71
CA LYS A 67 5.18 -9.56 3.42
C LYS A 67 4.86 -8.87 4.76
N GLY A 68 3.59 -8.65 5.08
CA GLY A 68 3.10 -8.14 6.36
C GLY A 68 3.31 -6.64 6.58
N PHE A 69 3.19 -6.21 7.85
CA PHE A 69 3.18 -4.80 8.25
C PHE A 69 4.43 -4.01 7.85
N HIS A 70 5.59 -4.65 7.76
CA HIS A 70 6.83 -3.97 7.40
C HIS A 70 6.77 -3.38 5.99
N LYS A 71 6.26 -4.17 5.03
CA LYS A 71 6.06 -3.70 3.65
C LYS A 71 4.89 -2.75 3.52
N PHE A 72 3.86 -2.93 4.34
CA PHE A 72 2.78 -1.98 4.41
C PHE A 72 3.26 -0.59 4.87
N LYS A 73 4.15 -0.49 5.86
CA LYS A 73 4.73 0.81 6.25
C LYS A 73 5.48 1.46 5.09
N GLU A 74 6.36 0.72 4.44
CA GLU A 74 7.11 1.23 3.28
C GLU A 74 6.18 1.65 2.14
N PHE A 75 5.10 0.88 1.91
CA PHE A 75 4.04 1.26 1.00
C PHE A 75 3.41 2.60 1.39
N CYS A 76 3.01 2.75 2.66
CA CYS A 76 2.44 4.00 3.18
C CYS A 76 3.38 5.20 2.98
N TYR A 77 4.69 5.04 3.21
CA TYR A 77 5.67 6.10 2.94
C TYR A 77 5.83 6.41 1.44
N ALA A 78 5.74 5.40 0.57
CA ALA A 78 5.77 5.60 -0.87
C ALA A 78 4.54 6.37 -1.34
N VAL A 79 3.35 5.95 -0.90
CA VAL A 79 2.08 6.59 -1.28
C VAL A 79 1.85 7.92 -0.58
N GLU A 80 2.49 8.21 0.55
CA GLU A 80 2.49 9.56 1.14
C GLU A 80 3.09 10.59 0.18
N THR A 81 4.19 10.23 -0.48
CA THR A 81 4.91 11.16 -1.35
C THR A 81 4.16 11.39 -2.67
N GLU A 82 3.53 10.35 -3.21
CA GLU A 82 2.80 10.44 -4.48
C GLU A 82 1.32 10.80 -4.31
N CYS A 83 0.65 10.21 -3.32
CA CYS A 83 -0.80 10.13 -3.19
C CYS A 83 -1.23 10.44 -1.73
N PRO A 84 -0.96 11.65 -1.19
CA PRO A 84 -1.20 11.98 0.20
C PRO A 84 -2.68 11.87 0.62
N GLN A 85 -3.61 12.05 -0.32
CA GLN A 85 -5.05 11.88 -0.05
C GLN A 85 -5.42 10.41 0.15
N PHE A 86 -4.87 9.52 -0.67
CA PHE A 86 -5.13 8.08 -0.58
C PHE A 86 -4.63 7.50 0.75
N ILE A 87 -3.40 7.87 1.15
CA ILE A 87 -2.87 7.43 2.45
C ILE A 87 -3.68 7.99 3.62
N THR A 88 -4.17 9.23 3.51
CA THR A 88 -5.00 9.85 4.55
C THR A 88 -6.33 9.10 4.73
N ASP A 89 -6.97 8.69 3.63
CA ASP A 89 -8.18 7.86 3.66
C ASP A 89 -7.92 6.49 4.32
N ILE A 90 -6.83 5.83 3.94
CA ILE A 90 -6.36 4.57 4.56
C ILE A 90 -6.16 4.71 6.07
N ILE A 91 -5.49 5.78 6.49
CA ILE A 91 -5.20 6.05 7.90
C ILE A 91 -6.51 6.34 8.66
N ASN A 92 -7.45 7.04 8.05
CA ASN A 92 -8.73 7.39 8.66
C ASN A 92 -9.70 6.19 8.81
N ASP A 93 -9.71 5.22 7.89
CA ASP A 93 -10.70 4.10 7.92
C ASP A 93 -10.39 3.06 9.01
N ARG A 94 -9.11 2.85 9.35
CA ARG A 94 -8.69 1.67 10.12
C ARG A 94 -7.94 1.92 11.42
N LEU A 95 -7.64 3.16 11.80
CA LEU A 95 -6.82 3.40 13.00
C LEU A 95 -7.65 3.94 14.17
N ASN A 96 -8.00 3.02 15.07
CA ASN A 96 -8.21 3.37 16.46
C ASN A 96 -6.95 4.11 16.94
N TYR A 97 -7.08 5.39 17.28
CA TYR A 97 -6.02 6.39 17.52
C TYR A 97 -4.87 5.96 18.46
N ALA A 98 -4.97 4.81 19.13
CA ALA A 98 -3.99 4.25 20.05
C ALA A 98 -2.66 3.79 19.40
N TYR A 99 -2.66 3.38 18.13
CA TYR A 99 -1.44 2.92 17.43
C TYR A 99 -0.77 4.00 16.58
N LEU A 100 -1.41 5.17 16.47
CA LEU A 100 -1.03 6.25 15.57
C LEU A 100 -0.12 7.29 16.20
N THR A 101 -0.18 7.49 17.52
CA THR A 101 0.67 8.52 18.15
C THR A 101 2.16 8.40 17.76
N PRO A 102 2.77 7.22 17.56
CA PRO A 102 4.15 7.16 17.08
C PRO A 102 4.30 7.42 15.57
N MET A 103 3.41 6.89 14.71
CA MET A 103 3.52 7.03 13.24
C MET A 103 3.09 8.41 12.74
N LEU A 104 2.06 9.01 13.34
CA LEU A 104 1.61 10.37 12.99
C LEU A 104 2.60 11.44 13.46
N ILE A 105 3.33 11.22 14.57
CA ILE A 105 4.44 12.10 14.97
C ILE A 105 5.58 12.03 13.94
N ASP A 106 5.92 10.84 13.45
CA ASP A 106 6.95 10.65 12.41
C ASP A 106 6.56 11.31 11.07
N PHE A 107 5.27 11.26 10.71
CA PHE A 107 4.69 11.91 9.53
C PHE A 107 4.56 13.44 9.67
N THR A 108 4.22 13.97 10.87
CA THR A 108 3.98 15.41 11.10
C THR A 108 5.26 16.21 11.42
N MET A 109 6.35 15.55 11.82
CA MET A 109 7.63 16.21 12.17
C MET A 109 8.63 16.37 11.01
N ARG A 110 8.20 16.18 9.75
CA ARG A 110 8.98 16.56 8.57
C ARG A 110 8.59 17.94 8.01
#